data_AF-W2ERF9-F1
#
_entry.id   AF-W2ERF9-F1
#
_cell.length_a   1.000
_cell.length_b   1.000
_cell.length_c   1.000
_cell.angle_alpha   90.00
_cell.angle_beta   90.00
_cell.angle_gamma   90.00
#
_symmetry.space_group_name_H-M   'P 1'
#
loop_
_entity.id
_entity.type
_entity.pdbx_description
1 polymer ?
#
loop_
_entity_poly.entity_id
_entity_poly.type
_entity_poly.pdbx_seq_one_letter_code
_entity_poly.pdbx_strand_id
1 'polypeptide(L)'
;MIYPAEVDANSQGAAELLTVLMRTAARFTEMGRSLSQDHFPHVRSRVVSDLAGSVARLGAELELPGHELVFEVNVGLADGAFTVRGDLVLDGEETYLDLPLVETPDVRRLAALLDRYVDELTVPARLHVGDLMEDCGPEL
;
A
#
# COMPACT_ATOMS: atom_id res chain seq x y z
N MET A 1 -34.92 -18.60 24.21
CA MET A 1 -35.12 -17.64 23.11
C MET A 1 -33.81 -16.88 22.99
N ILE A 2 -32.94 -17.29 22.08
CA ILE A 2 -31.68 -16.60 21.81
C ILE A 2 -32.01 -15.54 20.76
N TYR A 3 -31.91 -14.27 21.13
CA TYR A 3 -32.04 -13.18 20.16
C TYR A 3 -30.86 -13.28 19.19
N PRO A 4 -31.08 -13.34 17.85
CA PRO A 4 -29.99 -13.11 16.93
C PRO A 4 -29.52 -11.68 17.16
N ALA A 5 -28.24 -11.51 17.49
CA ALA A 5 -27.63 -10.18 17.51
C ALA A 5 -27.70 -9.64 16.08
N GLU A 6 -28.63 -8.73 15.82
CA GLU A 6 -28.61 -7.92 14.60
C GLU A 6 -27.27 -7.19 14.58
N VAL A 7 -26.39 -7.59 13.66
CA VAL A 7 -25.17 -6.83 13.38
C VAL A 7 -25.63 -5.46 12.90
N ASP A 8 -25.27 -4.41 13.65
CA ASP A 8 -25.62 -3.05 13.28
C ASP A 8 -24.87 -2.64 11.99
N ALA A 9 -25.49 -1.76 11.20
CA ALA A 9 -24.94 -1.34 9.91
C ALA A 9 -23.54 -0.70 10.01
N ASN A 10 -23.20 -0.09 11.16
CA ASN A 10 -21.86 0.49 11.35
C ASN A 10 -20.83 -0.60 11.59
N SER A 11 -21.16 -1.65 12.36
CA SER A 11 -20.28 -2.82 12.52
C SER A 11 -20.02 -3.54 11.20
N GLN A 12 -21.04 -3.64 10.34
CA GLN A 12 -20.88 -4.22 9.00
C GLN A 12 -19.95 -3.37 8.12
N GLY A 13 -20.15 -2.05 8.08
CA GLY A 13 -19.28 -1.14 7.31
C GLY A 13 -17.84 -1.15 7.79
N ALA A 14 -17.61 -1.23 9.10
CA ALA A 14 -16.27 -1.34 9.68
C ALA A 14 -15.57 -2.66 9.29
N ALA A 15 -16.31 -3.78 9.29
CA ALA A 15 -15.77 -5.07 8.86
C ALA A 15 -15.41 -5.08 7.36
N GLU A 16 -16.23 -4.46 6.52
CA GLU A 16 -15.95 -4.29 5.10
C GLU A 16 -14.70 -3.45 4.87
N LEU A 17 -14.57 -2.31 5.55
CA LEU A 17 -13.37 -1.48 5.50
C LEU A 17 -12.12 -2.25 5.93
N LEU A 18 -12.17 -2.94 7.08
CA LEU A 18 -11.03 -3.72 7.57
C LEU A 18 -10.64 -4.81 6.56
N THR A 19 -11.62 -5.49 5.97
CA THR A 19 -11.36 -6.50 4.93
C THR A 19 -10.62 -5.92 3.73
N VAL A 20 -11.04 -4.74 3.28
CA VAL A 20 -10.40 -4.03 2.18
C VAL A 20 -8.96 -3.65 2.55
N LEU A 21 -8.75 -3.04 3.72
CA LEU A 21 -7.42 -2.64 4.19
C LEU A 21 -6.47 -3.82 4.34
N MET A 22 -6.93 -4.93 4.94
CA MET A 22 -6.13 -6.16 5.09
C MET A 22 -5.75 -6.75 3.73
N ARG A 23 -6.68 -6.75 2.76
CA ARG A 23 -6.40 -7.21 1.40
C ARG A 23 -5.36 -6.33 0.74
N THR A 24 -5.47 -5.00 0.86
CA THR A 24 -4.48 -4.05 0.34
C THR A 24 -3.09 -4.28 0.97
N ALA A 25 -3.01 -4.42 2.29
CA ALA A 25 -1.76 -4.70 3.01
C ALA A 25 -1.11 -6.02 2.55
N ALA A 26 -1.91 -7.06 2.34
CA ALA A 26 -1.44 -8.34 1.85
C ALA A 26 -0.81 -8.23 0.45
N ARG A 27 -1.36 -7.37 -0.43
CA ARG A 27 -0.80 -7.16 -1.78
C ARG A 27 0.58 -6.50 -1.72
N PHE A 28 0.77 -5.48 -0.89
CA PHE A 28 2.09 -4.87 -0.67
C PHE A 28 3.09 -5.86 -0.08
N THR A 29 2.66 -6.64 0.91
CA THR A 29 3.50 -7.68 1.52
C THR A 29 3.95 -8.72 0.51
N GLU A 30 3.03 -9.21 -0.33
CA GLU A 30 3.35 -10.22 -1.35
C GLU A 30 4.27 -9.66 -2.44
N MET A 31 4.03 -8.41 -2.85
CA MET A 31 4.90 -7.72 -3.81
C MET A 31 6.33 -7.57 -3.27
N GLY A 32 6.48 -7.05 -2.05
CA GLY A 32 7.79 -6.86 -1.42
C GLY A 32 8.52 -8.18 -1.17
N ARG A 33 7.78 -9.23 -0.77
CA ARG A 33 8.34 -10.59 -0.65
C ARG A 33 8.83 -11.11 -1.99
N SER A 34 8.04 -11.00 -3.05
CA SER A 34 8.43 -11.43 -4.41
C SER A 34 9.74 -10.75 -4.84
N LEU A 35 9.81 -9.42 -4.75
CA LEU A 35 11.03 -8.69 -5.13
C LEU A 35 12.25 -9.08 -4.28
N SER A 36 12.06 -9.23 -2.97
CA SER A 36 13.14 -9.67 -2.08
C SER A 36 13.62 -11.10 -2.40
N GLN A 37 12.73 -11.99 -2.83
CA GLN A 37 13.09 -13.34 -3.26
C GLN A 37 13.80 -13.36 -4.61
N ASP A 38 13.31 -12.58 -5.58
CA ASP A 38 13.84 -12.52 -6.95
C ASP A 38 15.25 -11.92 -6.99
N HIS A 39 15.56 -10.99 -6.08
CA HIS A 39 16.82 -10.26 -6.02
C HIS A 39 17.62 -10.49 -4.72
N PHE A 40 17.37 -11.62 -4.04
CA PHE A 40 18.13 -11.97 -2.83
C PHE A 40 19.63 -12.17 -3.15
N PRO A 41 20.56 -11.72 -2.28
CA PRO A 41 20.38 -11.06 -0.97
C PRO A 41 20.26 -9.53 -0.99
N HIS A 42 20.18 -8.91 -2.17
CA HIS A 42 20.40 -7.47 -2.35
C HIS A 42 19.18 -6.62 -2.04
N VAL A 43 17.98 -7.16 -2.25
CA VAL A 43 16.73 -6.48 -1.93
C VAL A 43 16.13 -7.03 -0.64
N ARG A 44 15.93 -6.16 0.34
CA ARG A 44 15.16 -6.47 1.56
C ARG A 44 13.86 -5.70 1.53
N SER A 45 12.79 -6.34 1.99
CA SER A 45 11.47 -5.71 2.07
C SER A 45 10.98 -5.65 3.51
N ARG A 46 10.37 -4.51 3.84
CA ARG A 46 9.65 -4.26 5.08
C ARG A 46 8.23 -3.78 4.75
N VAL A 47 7.26 -4.26 5.52
CA VAL A 47 5.87 -3.82 5.40
C VAL A 47 5.71 -2.47 6.10
N VAL A 48 5.06 -1.53 5.42
CA VAL A 48 4.55 -0.28 6.00
C VAL A 48 3.09 -0.52 6.36
N SER A 49 2.77 -0.43 7.65
CA SER A 49 1.40 -0.59 8.15
C SER A 49 1.28 0.12 9.48
N ASP A 50 0.72 1.33 9.46
CA ASP A 50 0.48 2.12 10.66
C ASP A 50 -0.89 2.81 10.64
N LEU A 51 -1.34 3.19 11.82
CA LEU A 51 -2.61 3.88 12.03
C LEU A 51 -2.34 5.14 12.86
N ALA A 52 -2.51 6.29 12.23
CA ALA A 52 -2.32 7.60 12.85
C ALA A 52 -3.66 8.35 12.89
N GLY A 53 -4.35 8.24 14.03
CA GLY A 53 -5.69 8.84 14.19
C GLY A 53 -6.71 8.19 13.27
N SER A 54 -7.29 8.96 12.35
CA SER A 54 -8.27 8.48 11.35
C SER A 54 -7.64 8.10 10.01
N VAL A 55 -6.31 8.02 9.91
CA VAL A 55 -5.57 7.68 8.70
C VAL A 55 -4.85 6.35 8.88
N ALA A 56 -5.11 5.41 7.98
CA ALA A 56 -4.38 4.14 7.85
C ALA A 56 -3.37 4.25 6.70
N ARG A 57 -2.11 3.96 7.00
CA ARG A 57 -1.00 3.95 6.04
C ARG A 57 -0.60 2.51 5.76
N LEU A 58 -0.61 2.11 4.49
CA LEU A 58 -0.34 0.75 4.03
C LEU A 58 0.62 0.77 2.84
N GLY A 59 1.70 0.01 2.88
CA GLY A 59 2.70 0.03 1.81
C GLY A 59 3.81 -0.98 2.02
N ALA A 60 4.90 -0.78 1.27
CA ALA A 60 6.14 -1.48 1.48
C ALA A 60 7.33 -0.54 1.29
N GLU A 61 8.40 -0.86 2.02
CA GLU A 61 9.70 -0.24 1.96
C GLU A 61 10.68 -1.30 1.47
N LEU A 62 11.52 -0.93 0.52
CA LEU A 62 12.54 -1.78 -0.06
C LEU A 62 13.91 -1.13 0.16
N GLU A 63 14.80 -1.88 0.80
CA GLU A 63 16.22 -1.51 0.87
C GLU A 63 16.94 -2.20 -0.28
N LEU A 64 17.65 -1.41 -1.09
CA LEU A 64 18.49 -1.85 -2.20
C LEU A 64 19.93 -1.34 -1.98
N PRO A 65 20.94 -1.86 -2.72
CA PRO A 65 22.29 -1.34 -2.64
C PRO A 65 22.35 0.16 -3.00
N GLY A 66 22.53 1.01 -1.98
CA GLY A 66 22.65 2.46 -2.16
C GLY A 66 21.33 3.21 -2.36
N HIS A 67 20.18 2.51 -2.31
CA HIS A 67 18.86 3.11 -2.51
C HIS A 67 17.81 2.58 -1.53
N GLU A 68 16.83 3.42 -1.23
CA GLU A 68 15.62 3.09 -0.47
C GLU A 68 14.40 3.47 -1.30
N LEU A 69 13.45 2.54 -1.44
CA LEU A 69 12.20 2.78 -2.15
C LEU A 69 11.01 2.55 -1.22
N VAL A 70 10.16 3.55 -1.06
CA VAL A 70 8.92 3.44 -0.28
C VAL A 70 7.74 3.69 -1.21
N PHE A 71 6.73 2.84 -1.16
CA PHE A 71 5.48 3.06 -1.87
C PHE A 71 4.29 2.61 -1.04
N GLU A 72 3.29 3.49 -0.96
CA GLU A 72 2.23 3.37 0.02
C GLU A 72 0.93 4.02 -0.42
N VAL A 73 -0.13 3.65 0.27
CA VAL A 73 -1.43 4.32 0.23
C VAL A 73 -1.81 4.77 1.63
N ASN A 74 -2.37 5.96 1.69
CA ASN A 74 -2.90 6.59 2.89
C ASN A 74 -4.43 6.67 2.75
N VAL A 75 -5.15 6.06 3.69
CA VAL A 75 -6.61 6.01 3.72
C VAL A 75 -7.11 6.74 4.96
N GLY A 76 -7.64 7.95 4.77
CA GLY A 76 -8.24 8.74 5.83
C GLY A 76 -9.76 8.67 5.85
N LEU A 77 -10.36 9.00 7.00
CA LEU A 77 -11.79 9.31 7.10
C LEU A 77 -11.96 10.78 7.55
N ALA A 78 -12.59 11.60 6.70
CA ALA A 78 -12.88 13.01 6.96
C ALA A 78 -14.30 13.33 6.49
N ASP A 79 -15.07 14.05 7.31
CA ASP A 79 -16.43 14.53 6.97
C ASP A 79 -17.39 13.45 6.42
N GLY A 80 -17.23 12.19 6.87
CA GLY A 80 -18.04 11.05 6.43
C GLY A 80 -17.66 10.46 5.05
N ALA A 81 -16.54 10.89 4.47
CA ALA A 81 -15.96 10.34 3.26
C ALA A 81 -14.55 9.77 3.51
N PHE A 82 -14.23 8.70 2.79
CA PHE A 82 -12.87 8.18 2.72
C PHE A 82 -12.03 9.06 1.81
N THR A 83 -10.84 9.38 2.26
CA THR A 83 -9.80 10.05 1.46
C THR A 83 -8.72 9.02 1.14
N VAL A 84 -8.27 8.98 -0.11
CA VAL A 84 -7.21 8.06 -0.55
C VAL A 84 -6.14 8.85 -1.27
N ARG A 85 -4.90 8.69 -0.80
CA ARG A 85 -3.69 9.18 -1.45
C ARG A 85 -2.75 7.99 -1.65
N GLY A 86 -1.95 8.01 -2.69
CA GLY A 86 -0.86 7.04 -2.86
C GLY A 86 0.37 7.72 -3.41
N ASP A 87 1.53 7.27 -2.98
CA ASP A 87 2.79 7.84 -3.37
C ASP A 87 3.90 6.80 -3.39
N LEU A 88 4.93 7.11 -4.18
CA LEU A 88 6.18 6.34 -4.26
C LEU A 88 7.33 7.33 -4.19
N VAL A 89 8.23 7.09 -3.25
CA VAL A 89 9.36 7.96 -2.87
C VAL A 89 10.65 7.16 -2.99
N LEU A 90 11.68 7.81 -3.54
CA LEU A 90 13.03 7.27 -3.65
C LEU A 90 13.96 8.05 -2.72
N ASP A 91 14.79 7.33 -1.96
CA ASP A 91 15.86 7.84 -1.10
C ASP A 91 15.41 8.91 -0.08
N GLY A 92 14.11 8.91 0.26
CA GLY A 92 13.51 9.87 1.17
C GLY A 92 13.52 11.33 0.69
N GLU A 93 13.83 11.58 -0.59
CA GLU A 93 13.99 12.93 -1.14
C GLU A 93 12.72 13.43 -1.86
N GLU A 94 12.58 13.11 -3.13
CA GLU A 94 11.50 13.61 -4.00
C GLU A 94 10.48 12.50 -4.27
N THR A 95 9.19 12.85 -4.23
CA THR A 95 8.12 11.95 -4.61
C THR A 95 8.23 11.64 -6.10
N TYR A 96 8.65 10.43 -6.42
CA TYR A 96 8.81 9.96 -7.79
C TYR A 96 7.45 9.78 -8.49
N LEU A 97 6.43 9.33 -7.75
CA LEU A 97 5.06 9.24 -8.23
C LEU A 97 4.10 9.69 -7.13
N ASP A 98 3.27 10.69 -7.44
CA ASP A 98 2.17 11.13 -6.59
C ASP A 98 0.83 10.85 -7.29
N LEU A 99 0.02 9.98 -6.70
CA LEU A 99 -1.32 9.69 -7.22
C LEU A 99 -2.31 10.76 -6.74
N PRO A 100 -3.34 11.08 -7.54
CA PRO A 100 -4.28 12.12 -7.18
C PRO A 100 -5.00 11.81 -5.86
N LEU A 101 -5.25 12.82 -5.03
CA LEU A 101 -6.13 12.66 -3.87
C LEU A 101 -7.56 12.41 -4.35
N VAL A 102 -8.19 11.33 -3.89
CA VAL A 102 -9.58 11.00 -4.22
C VAL A 102 -10.41 10.83 -2.97
N GLU A 103 -11.63 11.39 -2.99
CA GLU A 103 -12.61 11.29 -1.92
C GLU A 103 -13.80 10.42 -2.36
N THR A 104 -14.29 9.56 -1.47
CA THR A 104 -15.46 8.71 -1.74
C THR A 104 -16.21 8.36 -0.45
N PRO A 105 -17.56 8.48 -0.41
CA PRO A 105 -18.35 7.99 0.71
C PRO A 105 -18.65 6.48 0.64
N ASP A 106 -18.37 5.83 -0.49
CA ASP A 106 -18.68 4.41 -0.73
C ASP A 106 -17.47 3.51 -0.52
N VAL A 107 -17.59 2.53 0.38
CA VAL A 107 -16.57 1.52 0.71
C VAL A 107 -16.23 0.62 -0.48
N ARG A 108 -17.20 0.34 -1.38
CA ARG A 108 -16.95 -0.46 -2.59
C ARG A 108 -16.09 0.30 -3.58
N ARG A 109 -16.35 1.61 -3.72
CA ARG A 109 -15.54 2.50 -4.53
C ARG A 109 -14.15 2.70 -3.92
N LEU A 110 -14.04 2.81 -2.60
CA LEU A 110 -12.76 2.79 -1.89
C LEU A 110 -11.96 1.53 -2.22
N ALA A 111 -12.58 0.34 -2.15
CA ALA A 111 -11.91 -0.91 -2.47
C ALA A 111 -11.35 -0.94 -3.91
N ALA A 112 -12.16 -0.49 -4.88
CA ALA A 112 -11.72 -0.41 -6.27
C ALA A 112 -10.58 0.62 -6.48
N LEU A 113 -10.63 1.75 -5.77
CA LEU A 113 -9.55 2.75 -5.79
C LEU A 113 -8.25 2.20 -5.21
N LEU A 114 -8.33 1.50 -4.08
CA LEU A 114 -7.15 0.89 -3.45
C LEU A 114 -6.56 -0.20 -4.32
N ASP A 115 -7.39 -1.05 -4.94
CA ASP A 115 -6.88 -2.05 -5.88
C ASP A 115 -6.13 -1.40 -7.04
N ARG A 116 -6.68 -0.31 -7.60
CA ARG A 116 -6.06 0.47 -8.68
C ARG A 116 -4.77 1.16 -8.23
N TYR A 117 -4.74 1.78 -7.06
CA TYR A 117 -3.55 2.50 -6.59
C TYR A 117 -2.42 1.54 -6.24
N VAL A 118 -2.74 0.38 -5.68
CA VAL A 118 -1.75 -0.69 -5.51
C VAL A 118 -1.13 -1.06 -6.86
N ASP A 119 -1.93 -1.24 -7.91
CA ASP A 119 -1.38 -1.55 -9.25
C ASP A 119 -0.52 -0.39 -9.78
N GLU A 120 -1.01 0.84 -9.68
CA GLU A 120 -0.30 2.04 -10.16
C GLU A 120 1.00 2.34 -9.40
N LEU A 121 1.13 1.89 -8.15
CA LEU A 121 2.36 2.02 -7.36
C LEU A 121 3.31 0.83 -7.55
N THR A 122 2.77 -0.39 -7.57
CA THR A 122 3.60 -1.60 -7.59
C THR A 122 4.25 -1.86 -8.94
N VAL A 123 3.59 -1.51 -10.05
CA VAL A 123 4.17 -1.65 -11.39
C VAL A 123 5.44 -0.78 -11.55
N PRO A 124 5.42 0.54 -11.32
CA PRO A 124 6.63 1.35 -11.44
C PRO A 124 7.69 0.99 -10.40
N ALA A 125 7.30 0.62 -9.17
CA ALA A 125 8.25 0.14 -8.17
C ALA A 125 9.04 -1.08 -8.66
N ARG A 126 8.36 -2.08 -9.25
CA ARG A 126 9.02 -3.28 -9.80
C ARG A 126 9.99 -2.94 -10.94
N LEU A 127 9.56 -2.06 -11.85
CA LEU A 127 10.41 -1.63 -12.97
C LEU A 127 11.66 -0.93 -12.45
N HIS A 128 11.50 0.00 -11.50
CA HIS A 128 12.61 0.75 -10.95
C HIS A 128 13.60 -0.14 -10.18
N VAL A 129 13.11 -1.11 -9.41
CA VAL A 129 13.97 -2.12 -8.78
C VAL A 129 14.74 -2.92 -9.83
N GLY A 130 14.10 -3.29 -10.94
CA GLY A 130 14.76 -3.94 -12.07
C GLY A 130 15.91 -3.09 -12.62
N ASP A 131 15.63 -1.83 -12.97
CA ASP A 131 16.61 -0.90 -13.52
C ASP A 131 17.80 -0.71 -12.57
N LEU A 132 17.55 -0.48 -11.28
CA LEU A 132 18.60 -0.31 -10.25
C LEU A 132 19.47 -1.56 -10.07
N MET A 133 18.86 -2.75 -10.16
CA MET A 133 19.58 -4.01 -10.04
C MET A 133 20.42 -4.32 -11.30
N GLU A 134 19.96 -3.91 -12.48
CA GLU A 134 20.74 -4.02 -13.72
C GLU A 134 21.95 -3.06 -13.71
N ASP A 135 21.76 -1.83 -13.25
CA ASP A 135 22.81 -0.81 -13.14
C ASP A 135 23.90 -1.19 -12.12
N CYS A 136 23.56 -1.98 -11.09
CA CYS A 136 24.52 -2.50 -10.12
C CYS A 136 25.48 -3.57 -10.68
N GLY A 137 25.21 -4.15 -11.86
CA GLY A 137 26.08 -5.10 -12.55
C GLY A 137 26.26 -6.49 -11.87
N PRO A 138 26.82 -7.49 -12.58
CA PRO A 138 26.88 -8.90 -12.14
C PRO A 138 27.94 -9.20 -11.05
N GLU A 139 28.47 -8.20 -10.35
CA GLU A 139 29.52 -8.37 -9.34
C GLU A 139 28.98 -8.50 -7.89
N LEU A 140 27.69 -8.83 -7.78
CA LEU A 140 26.98 -9.10 -6.54
C LEU A 140 26.90 -10.61 -6.23
#